data_AF-A0A2V5X7D9-F1
#
_entry.id   AF-A0A2V5X7D9-F1
#
_cell.length_a   1.000
_cell.length_b   1.000
_cell.length_c   1.000
_cell.angle_alpha   90.00
_cell.angle_beta   90.00
_cell.angle_gamma   90.00
#
_symmetry.space_group_name_H-M   'P 1'
#
loop_
_entity.id
_entity.type
_entity.pdbx_description
1 polymer ?
#
loop_
_entity_poly.entity_id
_entity_poly.type
_entity_poly.pdbx_seq_one_letter_code
_entity_poly.pdbx_strand_id
1 'polypeptide(L)'
;MKNLEPAVYVEHLNRCLDYIRQNYPGRDLIYRPHPFEKGEASKLNLEGFKVEDDREVADLYFLRHFAEIEAVYSVSSTVSRTALNNGLNSYALWRCFPFSDTQTRFFRKVMGDVPPEFEISDLTKPTVAYQDRQSMAAGQNSFSNALKRAMDLRMVSQVNDSSGRAAKYAK
;
A
#
# COMPACT_ATOMS: atom_id res chain seq x y z
N MET A 1 18.32 -3.28 -18.53
CA MET A 1 18.22 -4.25 -17.42
C MET A 1 17.36 -5.40 -17.88
N LYS A 2 17.81 -6.65 -17.74
CA LYS A 2 16.97 -7.81 -18.04
C LYS A 2 16.09 -8.07 -16.81
N ASN A 3 14.78 -8.15 -17.01
CA ASN A 3 13.86 -8.56 -15.95
C ASN A 3 14.10 -10.04 -15.61
N LEU A 4 13.63 -10.48 -14.44
CA LEU A 4 13.59 -11.90 -14.13
C LEU A 4 12.76 -12.64 -15.18
N GLU A 5 13.12 -13.89 -15.44
CA GLU A 5 12.27 -14.76 -16.25
C GLU A 5 10.89 -14.88 -15.58
N PRO A 6 9.78 -14.81 -16.33
CA PRO A 6 8.44 -14.74 -15.74
C PRO A 6 8.11 -15.88 -14.77
N ALA A 7 8.57 -17.09 -15.05
CA ALA A 7 8.36 -18.25 -14.17
C ALA A 7 9.06 -18.08 -12.80
N VAL A 8 10.29 -17.56 -12.80
CA VAL A 8 11.04 -17.27 -11.57
C VAL A 8 10.36 -16.16 -10.78
N TYR A 9 9.87 -15.12 -11.46
CA TYR A 9 9.13 -14.05 -10.79
C TYR A 9 7.85 -14.58 -10.12
N VAL A 10 7.05 -15.38 -10.84
CA VAL A 10 5.82 -15.98 -10.33
C VAL A 10 6.08 -16.90 -9.13
N GLU A 11 7.09 -17.76 -9.21
CA GLU A 11 7.47 -18.67 -8.11
C GLU A 11 7.78 -17.89 -6.83
N HIS A 12 8.64 -16.87 -6.94
CA HIS A 12 9.05 -16.07 -5.79
C HIS A 12 7.91 -15.19 -5.27
N LEU A 13 7.05 -14.66 -6.14
CA LEU A 13 5.90 -13.88 -5.73
C LEU A 13 4.87 -14.75 -4.99
N ASN A 14 4.61 -15.98 -5.44
CA ASN A 14 3.73 -16.91 -4.73
C ASN A 14 4.22 -17.22 -3.32
N ARG A 15 5.54 -17.42 -3.13
CA ARG A 15 6.12 -17.59 -1.79
C ARG A 15 5.88 -16.36 -0.89
N CYS A 16 5.93 -15.16 -1.47
CA CYS A 16 5.63 -13.93 -0.74
C CYS A 16 4.13 -13.77 -0.42
N LEU A 17 3.24 -14.20 -1.33
CA LEU A 17 1.80 -14.20 -1.09
C LEU A 17 1.43 -15.19 0.03
N ASP A 18 2.04 -16.37 0.04
CA ASP A 18 1.89 -17.37 1.12
C ASP A 18 2.33 -16.79 2.47
N TYR A 19 3.48 -16.10 2.48
CA TYR A 19 3.97 -15.39 3.66
C TYR A 19 2.96 -14.35 4.18
N ILE A 20 2.37 -13.55 3.31
CA ILE A 20 1.35 -12.56 3.70
C ILE A 20 0.12 -13.27 4.30
N ARG A 21 -0.36 -14.36 3.69
CA ARG A 21 -1.51 -15.13 4.22
C ARG A 21 -1.24 -15.67 5.62
N GLN A 22 -0.02 -16.15 5.87
CA GLN A 22 0.36 -16.69 7.18
C GLN A 22 0.44 -15.61 8.27
N ASN A 23 0.87 -14.40 7.93
CA ASN A 23 1.03 -13.30 8.88
C ASN A 23 -0.29 -12.58 9.20
N TYR A 24 -1.31 -12.69 8.34
CA TYR A 24 -2.58 -11.99 8.51
C TYR A 24 -3.80 -12.93 8.42
N PRO A 25 -3.90 -13.94 9.30
CA PRO A 25 -5.06 -14.83 9.31
C PRO A 25 -6.34 -14.04 9.64
N GLY A 26 -7.40 -14.28 8.87
CA GLY A 26 -8.72 -13.66 9.07
C GLY A 26 -8.81 -12.18 8.68
N ARG A 27 -7.80 -11.64 7.98
CA ARG A 27 -7.85 -10.28 7.41
C ARG A 27 -8.24 -10.30 5.95
N ASP A 28 -8.83 -9.21 5.49
CA ASP A 28 -9.08 -8.99 4.07
C ASP A 28 -7.75 -8.76 3.35
N LEU A 29 -7.37 -9.70 2.49
CA LEU A 29 -6.16 -9.59 1.69
C LEU A 29 -6.53 -9.07 0.31
N ILE A 30 -5.92 -7.98 -0.12
CA ILE A 30 -6.23 -7.33 -1.40
C ILE A 30 -5.01 -7.36 -2.29
N TYR A 31 -5.17 -7.90 -3.49
CA TYR A 31 -4.16 -7.88 -4.53
C TYR A 31 -4.53 -6.82 -5.57
N ARG A 32 -3.66 -5.82 -5.74
CA ARG A 32 -3.81 -4.75 -6.73
C ARG A 32 -2.70 -4.91 -7.78
N PRO A 33 -3.01 -5.41 -8.99
CA PRO A 33 -2.01 -5.65 -10.03
C PRO A 33 -1.37 -4.34 -10.47
N HIS A 34 -0.14 -4.42 -10.97
CA HIS A 34 0.51 -3.23 -11.53
C HIS A 34 -0.22 -2.80 -12.81
N PRO A 35 -0.40 -1.49 -13.10
CA PRO A 35 -1.04 -1.03 -14.35
C PRO A 35 -0.36 -1.50 -15.66
N PHE A 36 0.86 -2.02 -15.57
CA PHE A 36 1.65 -2.54 -16.70
C PHE A 36 1.88 -4.05 -16.61
N GLU A 37 1.25 -4.72 -15.65
CA GLU A 37 1.23 -6.17 -15.58
C GLU A 37 0.45 -6.70 -16.79
N LYS A 38 1.03 -7.66 -17.52
CA LYS A 38 0.52 -8.10 -18.84
C LYS A 38 -0.10 -9.50 -18.79
N GLY A 39 -0.21 -10.10 -17.61
CA GLY A 39 -0.85 -11.39 -17.40
C GLY A 39 -0.24 -12.23 -16.29
N GLU A 40 0.76 -11.72 -15.56
CA GLU A 40 1.41 -12.40 -14.44
C GLU A 40 0.41 -12.80 -13.37
N ALA A 41 -0.55 -11.94 -13.03
CA ALA A 41 -1.64 -12.20 -12.08
C ALA A 41 -2.39 -13.51 -12.33
N SER A 42 -2.59 -13.90 -13.60
CA SER A 42 -3.27 -15.16 -13.96
C SER A 42 -2.50 -16.42 -13.56
N LYS A 43 -1.22 -16.28 -13.23
CA LYS A 43 -0.31 -17.37 -12.84
C LYS A 43 0.01 -17.34 -11.33
N LEU A 44 -0.51 -16.35 -10.61
CA LEU A 44 -0.29 -16.21 -9.18
C LEU A 44 -1.32 -17.04 -8.40
N ASN A 45 -0.88 -17.57 -7.25
CA ASN A 45 -1.77 -18.13 -6.27
C ASN A 45 -2.40 -17.00 -5.46
N LEU A 46 -3.54 -16.51 -5.93
CA LEU A 46 -4.32 -15.45 -5.28
C LEU A 46 -5.44 -16.01 -4.38
N GLU A 47 -5.36 -17.28 -3.99
CA GLU A 47 -6.32 -17.86 -3.04
C GLU A 47 -6.34 -17.05 -1.74
N GLY A 48 -7.54 -16.63 -1.33
CA GLY A 48 -7.73 -15.75 -0.17
C GLY A 48 -7.47 -14.27 -0.41
N PHE A 49 -7.03 -13.87 -1.62
CA PHE A 49 -6.91 -12.47 -2.02
C PHE A 49 -8.11 -12.04 -2.86
N LYS A 50 -8.67 -10.87 -2.54
CA LYS A 50 -9.56 -10.13 -3.42
C LYS A 50 -8.72 -9.36 -4.44
N VAL A 51 -8.98 -9.57 -5.73
CA VAL A 51 -8.32 -8.81 -6.80
C VAL A 51 -9.08 -7.51 -7.06
N GLU A 52 -8.39 -6.39 -6.96
CA GLU A 52 -8.93 -5.06 -7.28
C GLU A 52 -8.11 -4.44 -8.42
N ASP A 53 -8.66 -4.47 -9.63
CA ASP A 53 -8.10 -3.84 -10.84
C ASP A 53 -8.97 -2.66 -11.29
N ASP A 54 -9.07 -1.66 -10.43
CA ASP A 54 -9.78 -0.40 -10.69
C ASP A 54 -8.90 0.65 -11.42
N ARG A 55 -7.62 0.31 -11.66
CA ARG A 55 -6.57 1.19 -12.20
C ARG A 55 -6.39 2.52 -11.44
N GLU A 56 -6.88 2.60 -10.20
CA GLU A 56 -6.66 3.76 -9.35
C GLU A 56 -5.18 3.86 -8.95
N VAL A 57 -4.68 5.09 -8.86
CA VAL A 57 -3.33 5.35 -8.37
C VAL A 57 -3.25 4.96 -6.89
N ALA A 58 -2.24 4.15 -6.53
CA ALA A 58 -2.09 3.62 -5.16
C ALA A 58 -2.13 4.71 -4.07
N ASP A 59 -1.57 5.89 -4.34
CA ASP A 59 -1.58 7.01 -3.39
C ASP A 59 -2.99 7.47 -3.02
N LEU A 60 -3.91 7.52 -4.01
CA LEU A 60 -5.32 7.87 -3.77
C LEU A 60 -6.04 6.77 -2.99
N TYR A 61 -5.73 5.51 -3.30
CA TYR A 61 -6.25 4.37 -2.56
C TYR A 61 -5.84 4.43 -1.08
N PHE A 62 -4.56 4.71 -0.81
CA PHE A 62 -4.06 4.85 0.56
C PHE A 62 -4.73 5.98 1.31
N LEU A 63 -4.98 7.12 0.66
CA LEU A 63 -5.69 8.23 1.31
C LEU A 63 -7.13 7.86 1.68
N ARG A 64 -7.82 7.13 0.80
CA ARG A 64 -9.23 6.74 1.00
C ARG A 64 -9.38 5.65 2.06
N HIS A 65 -8.48 4.68 2.07
CA HIS A 65 -8.55 3.48 2.92
C HIS A 65 -7.56 3.49 4.07
N PHE A 66 -6.93 4.63 4.37
CA PHE A 66 -5.80 4.69 5.32
C PHE A 66 -6.07 3.99 6.64
N ALA A 67 -7.25 4.24 7.22
CA ALA A 67 -7.63 3.73 8.53
C ALA A 67 -7.87 2.20 8.52
N GLU A 68 -8.18 1.64 7.35
CA GLU A 68 -8.51 0.23 7.13
C GLU A 68 -7.27 -0.60 6.76
N ILE A 69 -6.29 0.02 6.09
CA ILE A 69 -5.07 -0.64 5.66
C ILE A 69 -4.21 -0.93 6.88
N GLU A 70 -3.97 -2.20 7.20
CA GLU A 70 -3.06 -2.60 8.28
C GLU A 70 -1.59 -2.56 7.83
N ALA A 71 -1.32 -3.12 6.65
CA ALA A 71 0.00 -3.19 6.05
C ALA A 71 -0.05 -3.17 4.51
N VAL A 72 1.03 -2.68 3.87
CA VAL A 72 1.18 -2.59 2.41
C VAL A 72 2.43 -3.33 1.96
N TYR A 73 2.29 -4.22 1.00
CA TYR A 73 3.40 -5.00 0.42
C TYR A 73 3.58 -4.68 -1.05
N SER A 74 4.83 -4.61 -1.51
CA SER A 74 5.16 -4.67 -2.93
C SER A 74 6.50 -5.38 -3.14
N VAL A 75 6.77 -5.86 -4.36
CA VAL A 75 8.09 -6.42 -4.66
C VAL A 75 9.14 -5.31 -4.60
N SER A 76 9.08 -4.36 -5.52
CA SER A 76 10.08 -3.30 -5.66
C SER A 76 9.46 -1.97 -6.10
N SER A 77 8.21 -1.71 -5.74
CA SER A 77 7.49 -0.51 -6.18
C SER A 77 7.72 0.67 -5.23
N THR A 78 7.84 1.88 -5.78
CA THR A 78 7.88 3.12 -5.00
C THR A 78 6.62 3.30 -4.14
N VAL A 79 5.54 2.60 -4.47
CA VAL A 79 4.30 2.53 -3.68
C VAL A 79 4.56 2.13 -2.23
N SER A 80 5.47 1.18 -1.95
CA SER A 80 5.81 0.82 -0.57
C SER A 80 6.47 2.00 0.17
N ARG A 81 7.32 2.77 -0.52
CA ARG A 81 7.93 3.96 0.05
C ARG A 81 6.90 5.06 0.31
N THR A 82 5.96 5.28 -0.60
CA THR A 82 4.88 6.26 -0.39
C THR A 82 3.99 5.86 0.78
N ALA A 83 3.62 4.58 0.89
CA ALA A 83 2.85 4.07 2.01
C ALA A 83 3.57 4.30 3.36
N LEU A 84 4.86 3.98 3.42
CA LEU A 84 5.70 4.23 4.60
C LEU A 84 5.73 5.72 4.97
N ASN A 85 5.96 6.60 3.99
CA ASN A 85 6.00 8.05 4.22
C ASN A 85 4.67 8.62 4.72
N ASN A 86 3.55 8.00 4.34
CA ASN A 86 2.23 8.36 4.82
C ASN A 86 1.93 7.80 6.22
N GLY A 87 2.82 6.99 6.80
CA GLY A 87 2.67 6.41 8.13
C GLY A 87 1.96 5.05 8.15
N LEU A 88 1.85 4.36 7.01
CA LEU A 88 1.38 2.98 6.97
C LEU A 88 2.54 2.03 7.26
N ASN A 89 2.25 0.88 7.87
CA ASN A 89 3.20 -0.23 7.85
C ASN A 89 3.38 -0.68 6.40
N SER A 90 4.59 -0.56 5.86
CA SER A 90 4.86 -0.95 4.49
C SER A 90 6.18 -1.70 4.34
N TYR A 91 6.20 -2.65 3.40
CA TYR A 91 7.27 -3.60 3.23
C TYR A 91 7.57 -3.81 1.74
N ALA A 92 8.84 -4.03 1.45
CA ALA A 92 9.37 -4.32 0.13
C ALA A 92 9.99 -5.72 0.12
N LEU A 93 9.56 -6.54 -0.83
CA LEU A 93 9.87 -7.97 -0.89
C LEU A 93 11.01 -8.31 -1.86
N TRP A 94 11.59 -7.34 -2.54
CA TRP A 94 12.58 -7.57 -3.60
C TRP A 94 13.82 -8.35 -3.16
N ARG A 95 14.15 -8.38 -1.86
CA ARG A 95 15.22 -9.23 -1.33
C ARG A 95 14.89 -10.71 -1.36
N CYS A 96 13.62 -11.07 -1.45
CA CYS A 96 13.16 -12.45 -1.58
C CYS A 96 13.27 -12.98 -3.01
N PHE A 97 13.72 -12.16 -3.97
CA PHE A 97 13.83 -12.51 -5.38
C PHE A 97 15.31 -12.57 -5.80
N PRO A 98 15.67 -13.43 -6.79
CA PRO A 98 17.04 -13.61 -7.23
C PRO A 98 17.47 -12.51 -8.23
N PHE A 99 17.24 -11.25 -7.86
CA PHE A 99 17.64 -10.11 -8.68
C PHE A 99 19.17 -10.00 -8.77
N SER A 100 19.66 -9.51 -9.90
CA SER A 100 21.09 -9.20 -10.05
C SER A 100 21.53 -8.07 -9.11
N ASP A 101 22.81 -8.02 -8.76
CA ASP A 101 23.37 -6.93 -7.93
C ASP A 101 23.05 -5.53 -8.46
N THR A 102 23.02 -5.39 -9.79
CA THR A 102 22.66 -4.13 -10.45
C THR A 102 21.21 -3.73 -10.17
N GLN A 103 20.29 -4.68 -10.19
CA GLN A 103 18.88 -4.44 -9.83
C GLN A 103 18.72 -4.18 -8.33
N THR A 104 19.39 -4.96 -7.48
CA THR A 104 19.40 -4.75 -6.02
C THR A 104 19.91 -3.35 -5.66
N ARG A 105 21.01 -2.89 -6.27
CA ARG A 105 21.50 -1.51 -6.09
C ARG A 105 20.51 -0.46 -6.59
N PHE A 106 19.85 -0.72 -7.71
CA PHE A 106 18.81 0.16 -8.24
C PHE A 106 17.63 0.28 -7.27
N PHE A 107 17.09 -0.84 -6.77
CA PHE A 107 15.99 -0.82 -5.81
C PHE A 107 16.37 -0.12 -4.51
N ARG A 108 17.55 -0.40 -3.95
CA ARG A 108 18.04 0.32 -2.76
C ARG A 108 18.14 1.83 -3.00
N LYS A 109 18.66 2.25 -4.16
CA LYS A 109 18.74 3.66 -4.53
C LYS A 109 17.35 4.30 -4.66
N VAL A 110 16.39 3.59 -5.23
CA VAL A 110 15.01 4.07 -5.42
C VAL A 110 14.27 4.19 -4.08
N MET A 111 14.43 3.22 -3.18
CA MET A 111 13.79 3.25 -1.86
C MET A 111 14.41 4.30 -0.92
N GLY A 112 15.71 4.56 -1.07
CA GLY A 112 16.44 5.55 -0.28
C GLY A 112 16.65 5.08 1.16
N ASP A 113 16.62 6.02 2.09
CA ASP A 113 16.81 5.75 3.51
C ASP A 113 15.51 5.25 4.15
N VAL A 114 15.44 3.95 4.44
CA VAL A 114 14.29 3.21 4.99
C VAL A 114 14.71 2.47 6.26
N PRO A 115 13.78 2.21 7.20
CA PRO A 115 14.06 1.33 8.33
C PRO A 115 14.46 -0.08 7.86
N PRO A 116 15.31 -0.81 8.59
CA PRO A 116 15.72 -2.16 8.22
C PRO A 116 14.56 -3.14 8.01
N GLU A 117 13.49 -2.99 8.77
CA GLU A 117 12.29 -3.84 8.73
C GLU A 117 11.49 -3.66 7.43
N PHE A 118 11.76 -2.60 6.66
CA PHE A 118 11.16 -2.32 5.35
C PHE A 118 11.55 -3.35 4.31
N GLU A 119 12.76 -3.90 4.37
CA GLU A 119 13.22 -4.89 3.42
C GLU A 119 13.02 -6.30 3.97
N ILE A 120 11.98 -6.98 3.52
CA ILE A 120 11.75 -8.39 3.89
C ILE A 120 12.68 -9.27 3.06
N SER A 121 13.59 -9.94 3.74
CA SER A 121 14.59 -10.86 3.17
C SER A 121 14.47 -12.29 3.67
N ASP A 122 13.64 -12.52 4.69
CA ASP A 122 13.49 -13.81 5.38
C ASP A 122 12.00 -14.08 5.63
N LEU A 123 11.40 -14.91 4.78
CA LEU A 123 9.98 -15.27 4.85
C LEU A 123 9.64 -16.21 6.02
N THR A 124 10.62 -16.57 6.86
CA THR A 124 10.37 -17.37 8.08
C THR A 124 10.09 -16.51 9.32
N LYS A 125 10.34 -15.20 9.23
CA LYS A 125 10.16 -14.26 10.33
C LYS A 125 8.92 -13.41 10.14
N PRO A 126 8.14 -13.15 11.20
CA PRO A 126 6.99 -12.28 11.09
C PRO A 126 7.42 -10.84 10.76
N THR A 127 6.53 -10.08 10.12
CA THR A 127 6.77 -8.67 9.88
C THR A 127 6.81 -7.89 11.18
N VAL A 128 7.78 -6.99 11.30
CA VAL A 128 7.89 -6.07 12.43
C VAL A 128 7.15 -4.79 12.05
N ALA A 129 6.16 -4.40 12.85
CA ALA A 129 5.42 -3.16 12.65
C ALA A 129 6.27 -1.95 13.08
N TYR A 130 6.25 -0.88 12.29
CA TYR A 130 6.88 0.40 12.67
C TYR A 130 6.01 1.20 13.63
N GLN A 131 4.69 0.98 13.53
CA GLN A 131 3.70 1.59 14.40
C GLN A 131 2.85 0.50 15.02
N ASP A 132 2.80 0.47 16.34
CA ASP A 132 1.87 -0.36 17.08
C ASP A 132 0.48 0.28 17.01
N ARG A 133 -0.29 -0.01 15.95
CA ARG A 133 -1.58 0.67 15.72
C ARG A 133 -2.64 0.36 16.78
N GLN A 134 -2.46 -0.65 17.63
CA GLN A 134 -3.32 -0.83 18.79
C GLN A 134 -3.23 0.36 19.76
N SER A 135 -2.09 1.07 19.78
CA SER A 135 -1.91 2.30 20.58
C SER A 135 -2.44 3.56 19.89
N MET A 136 -2.62 3.56 18.56
CA MET A 136 -3.20 4.67 17.78
C MET A 136 -4.73 4.74 17.85
N ALA A 137 -5.40 3.62 18.13
CA ALA A 137 -6.83 3.64 18.48
C ALA A 137 -7.11 4.43 19.78
N ALA A 138 -6.08 4.63 20.61
CA ALA A 138 -6.16 5.41 21.85
C ALA A 138 -5.69 6.88 21.72
N GLY A 139 -5.22 7.32 20.56
CA GLY A 139 -4.52 8.61 20.41
C GLY A 139 -5.13 9.55 19.37
N GLN A 140 -5.61 10.71 19.83
CA GLN A 140 -6.40 11.71 19.10
C GLN A 140 -5.72 12.43 17.90
N ASN A 141 -4.56 11.97 17.41
CA ASN A 141 -3.69 12.74 16.49
C ASN A 141 -3.20 11.96 15.24
N SER A 142 -3.99 11.07 14.65
CA SER A 142 -3.61 10.45 13.35
C SER A 142 -3.98 11.34 12.16
N PHE A 143 -3.17 11.29 11.08
CA PHE A 143 -3.45 12.00 9.82
C PHE A 143 -4.84 11.67 9.28
N SER A 144 -5.34 10.44 9.44
CA SER A 144 -6.71 10.06 9.08
C SER A 144 -7.77 10.78 9.90
N ASN A 145 -7.54 10.99 11.20
CA ASN A 145 -8.46 11.78 12.02
C ASN A 145 -8.46 13.25 11.58
N ALA A 146 -7.31 13.80 11.19
CA ALA A 146 -7.22 15.14 10.61
C ALA A 146 -7.92 15.23 9.24
N LEU A 147 -7.71 14.24 8.36
CA LEU A 147 -8.33 14.18 7.03
C LEU A 147 -9.85 13.99 7.12
N LYS A 148 -10.31 13.09 7.99
CA LYS A 148 -11.74 12.89 8.26
C LYS A 148 -12.40 14.15 8.80
N ARG A 149 -11.78 14.82 9.79
CA ARG A 149 -12.24 16.13 10.27
C ARG A 149 -12.30 17.18 9.17
N ALA A 150 -11.30 17.22 8.29
CA ALA A 150 -11.28 18.17 7.17
C ALA A 150 -12.38 17.88 6.13
N MET A 151 -12.66 16.61 5.84
CA MET A 151 -13.77 16.20 4.97
C MET A 151 -15.13 16.49 5.60
N ASP A 152 -15.31 16.20 6.89
CA ASP A 152 -16.53 16.48 7.63
C ASP A 152 -16.80 18.00 7.67
N LEU A 153 -15.78 18.83 7.89
CA LEU A 153 -15.88 20.29 7.85
C LEU A 153 -16.30 20.82 6.46
N ARG A 154 -15.85 20.17 5.38
CA ARG A 154 -16.22 20.53 4.00
C ARG A 154 -17.68 20.17 3.67
N MET A 155 -18.17 19.07 4.21
CA MET A 155 -19.58 18.65 4.05
C MET A 155 -20.53 19.58 4.81
N VAL A 156 -20.18 19.98 6.03
CA VAL A 156 -20.98 20.94 6.82
C VAL A 156 -21.05 22.32 6.16
N SER A 157 -19.96 22.77 5.53
CA SER A 157 -19.94 24.04 4.81
C SER A 157 -20.76 24.03 3.51
N GLN A 158 -20.83 22.90 2.78
CA GLN A 158 -21.71 22.76 1.61
C GLN A 158 -23.19 22.67 1.97
N VAL A 159 -23.54 22.05 3.11
CA VAL A 159 -24.93 22.02 3.60
C VAL A 159 -25.39 23.43 4.00
N ASN A 160 -24.53 24.22 4.65
CA ASN A 160 -24.86 25.60 5.02
C ASN A 160 -24.98 26.56 3.83
N ASP A 161 -24.22 26.35 2.75
CA ASP A 161 -24.30 27.19 1.53
C ASP A 161 -25.57 26.94 0.71
N SER A 162 -26.19 25.75 0.84
CA SER A 162 -27.43 25.40 0.12
C SER A 162 -28.71 26.05 0.71
N SER A 163 -28.59 26.81 1.80
CA SER A 163 -29.71 27.44 2.51
C SER A 163 -29.66 28.97 2.57
N GLY A 164 -28.71 29.62 1.89
CA GLY A 164 -28.46 31.06 2.03
C GLY A 164 -28.34 31.83 0.72
N ARG A 165 -29.42 32.53 0.35
CA ARG A 165 -29.49 33.76 -0.48
C ARG A 165 -29.02 33.73 -1.94
N ALA A 166 -30.01 33.95 -2.80
CA ALA A 166 -29.85 34.51 -4.14
C ALA A 166 -29.00 35.80 -4.14
N ALA A 167 -27.85 35.75 -4.82
CA ALA A 167 -27.15 36.95 -5.28
C ALA A 167 -27.56 37.23 -6.73
N LYS A 168 -28.34 38.30 -6.92
CA LYS A 168 -28.58 38.91 -8.24
C LYS A 168 -27.28 39.56 -8.71
N TYR A 169 -26.80 39.17 -9.89
CA TYR A 169 -25.88 40.00 -10.66
C TYR A 169 -26.68 40.86 -11.64
N ALA A 170 -26.51 42.18 -11.55
CA ALA A 170 -26.92 43.13 -12.58
C ALA A 170 -25.69 43.52 -13.41
N LYS A 171 -25.94 43.85 -14.68
CA LYS A 171 -24.99 44.05 -15.79
C LYS A 171 -23.76 44.90 -15.48
#